data_AF-A0A2V2WWU5-F1
#
_entry.id   AF-A0A2V2WWU5-F1
#
_cell.length_a   1.000
_cell.length_b   1.000
_cell.length_c   1.000
_cell.angle_alpha   90.00
_cell.angle_beta   90.00
_cell.angle_gamma   90.00
#
_symmetry.space_group_name_H-M   'P 1'
#
loop_
_entity.id
_entity.type
_entity.pdbx_description
1 polymer ?
#
loop_
_entity_poly.entity_id
_entity_poly.type
_entity_poly.pdbx_seq_one_letter_code
_entity_poly.pdbx_strand_id
1 'polypeptide(L)'
;MPVYPSREEYRRVRKTDGEKEKGQGPENEIRVTAKHGQRSYITYAIALLRGEDGKVQNDTIKISAMGAAIHNAVNIAEIVKRRVVGLHQTTDVSSEIIHDEYEAIDGKKENMKVERKVSTILITLSLKPLDRNHVGYQPPLPESEVKEQDDPEPGESAGENRNRGERGERTDRGGRGGGRGNNSGGRGRGYSRGGQRGGSNIGASRSGRGGNGRGGSRGGSRNDAA
;
A
#
# COMPACT_ATOMS: atom_id res chain seq x y z
N MET A 1 19.27 -8.36 29.27
CA MET A 1 19.13 -7.36 28.18
C MET A 1 20.53 -7.02 27.69
N PRO A 2 20.77 -6.88 26.37
CA PRO A 2 22.09 -6.46 25.87
C PRO A 2 22.42 -5.08 26.45
N VAL A 3 23.67 -4.89 26.87
CA VAL A 3 24.15 -3.58 27.33
C VAL A 3 24.51 -2.78 26.09
N TYR A 4 23.76 -1.71 25.84
CA TYR A 4 23.99 -0.82 24.70
C TYR A 4 24.86 0.37 25.11
N PRO A 5 25.84 0.78 24.28
CA PRO A 5 26.63 1.97 24.56
C PRO A 5 25.80 3.25 24.44
N SER A 6 26.22 4.30 25.15
CA SER A 6 25.59 5.62 25.06
C SER A 6 25.69 6.18 23.64
N ARG A 7 24.60 6.77 23.15
CA ARG A 7 24.54 7.41 21.82
C ARG A 7 25.41 8.67 21.71
N GLU A 8 25.77 9.28 22.84
CA GLU A 8 26.64 10.46 22.90
C GLU A 8 28.11 10.09 22.71
N GLU A 9 28.48 8.85 23.06
CA GLU A 9 29.87 8.38 23.05
C GLU A 9 30.16 7.44 21.87
N TYR A 10 29.13 6.75 21.37
CA TYR A 10 29.26 5.73 20.34
C TYR A 10 28.27 5.93 19.21
N ARG A 11 28.76 5.75 17.99
CA ARG A 11 27.95 5.68 16.77
C ARG A 11 27.83 4.23 16.33
N ARG A 12 26.60 3.73 16.15
CA ARG A 12 26.39 2.42 15.54
C ARG A 12 26.89 2.45 14.11
N VAL A 13 27.83 1.57 13.79
CA VAL A 13 28.29 1.32 12.44
C VAL A 13 27.16 0.60 11.73
N ARG A 14 26.46 1.34 10.86
CA ARG A 14 25.62 0.69 9.86
C ARG A 14 26.58 0.26 8.77
N LYS A 15 26.95 -1.02 8.76
CA LYS A 15 27.26 -1.65 7.47
C LYS A 15 26.04 -1.32 6.62
N THR A 16 26.22 -0.48 5.61
CA THR A 16 25.17 -0.20 4.63
C THR A 16 24.59 -1.56 4.21
N ASP A 17 23.30 -1.63 3.90
CA ASP A 17 22.61 -2.85 3.46
C ASP A 17 23.16 -3.38 2.10
N GLY A 18 24.49 -3.36 1.89
CA GLY A 18 25.20 -3.47 0.63
C GLY A 18 26.44 -4.38 0.64
N GLU A 19 26.73 -5.11 1.72
CA GLU A 19 27.73 -6.21 1.68
C GLU A 19 27.13 -7.62 1.86
N LYS A 20 25.80 -7.72 2.01
CA LYS A 20 25.10 -8.86 1.44
C LYS A 20 24.61 -8.37 0.10
N GLU A 21 25.37 -8.65 -0.95
CA GLU A 21 25.03 -8.27 -2.32
C GLU A 21 23.54 -8.52 -2.55
N LYS A 22 22.82 -7.49 -3.00
CA LYS A 22 21.44 -7.67 -3.47
C LYS A 22 21.47 -8.78 -4.53
N GLY A 23 20.95 -9.97 -4.22
CA GLY A 23 20.94 -11.11 -5.13
C GLY A 23 21.80 -12.31 -4.75
N GLN A 24 22.53 -12.31 -3.62
CA GLN A 24 23.31 -13.48 -3.16
C GLN A 24 22.48 -14.62 -2.52
N GLY A 25 21.19 -14.71 -2.87
CA GLY A 25 20.33 -15.84 -2.49
C GLY A 25 20.01 -16.68 -3.73
N PRO A 26 19.67 -17.96 -3.57
CA PRO A 26 19.12 -18.73 -4.69
C PRO A 26 17.89 -18.00 -5.25
N GLU A 27 17.66 -18.08 -6.56
CA GLU A 27 16.65 -17.26 -7.25
C GLU A 27 15.22 -17.46 -6.69
N ASN A 28 14.97 -18.62 -6.07
CA ASN A 28 13.71 -18.97 -5.43
C ASN A 28 13.58 -18.52 -3.95
N GLU A 29 14.54 -17.75 -3.41
CA GLU A 29 14.46 -17.15 -2.08
C GLU A 29 14.13 -15.64 -2.14
N ILE A 30 13.12 -15.25 -1.37
CA ILE A 30 12.61 -13.91 -1.25
C ILE A 30 12.89 -13.41 0.17
N ARG A 31 13.89 -12.54 0.29
CA ARG A 31 14.22 -11.89 1.56
C ARG A 31 13.41 -10.61 1.74
N VAL A 32 12.46 -10.65 2.67
CA VAL A 32 11.57 -9.52 2.96
C VAL A 32 12.23 -8.54 3.91
N THR A 33 12.15 -7.25 3.57
CA THR A 33 12.63 -6.15 4.41
C THR A 33 11.46 -5.36 4.99
N ALA A 34 11.70 -4.67 6.11
CA ALA A 34 10.65 -3.89 6.76
C ALA A 34 10.27 -2.59 6.01
N LYS A 35 11.14 -2.11 5.11
CA LYS A 35 10.97 -0.81 4.42
C LYS A 35 10.32 -0.92 3.03
N HIS A 36 10.52 -2.03 2.32
CA HIS A 36 9.94 -2.19 0.99
C HIS A 36 8.46 -2.55 1.06
N GLY A 37 7.67 -2.04 0.13
CA GLY A 37 6.26 -2.37 0.00
C GLY A 37 6.03 -3.85 -0.33
N GLN A 38 4.96 -4.44 0.18
CA GLN A 38 4.65 -5.86 0.00
C GLN A 38 4.38 -6.24 -1.46
N ARG A 39 3.83 -5.31 -2.27
CA ARG A 39 3.40 -5.57 -3.66
C ARG A 39 4.50 -6.15 -4.53
N SER A 40 5.72 -5.59 -4.49
CA SER A 40 6.84 -6.08 -5.31
C SER A 40 7.24 -7.50 -4.94
N TYR A 41 7.18 -7.87 -3.66
CA TYR A 41 7.48 -9.24 -3.21
C TYR A 41 6.40 -10.22 -3.66
N ILE A 42 5.12 -9.82 -3.62
CA ILE A 42 4.00 -10.65 -4.07
C ILE A 42 4.10 -10.91 -5.57
N THR A 43 4.29 -9.87 -6.38
CA THR A 43 4.47 -10.01 -7.84
C THR A 43 5.65 -10.92 -8.16
N TYR A 44 6.79 -10.72 -7.49
CA TYR A 44 7.97 -11.56 -7.69
C TYR A 44 7.73 -13.03 -7.32
N ALA A 45 7.06 -13.29 -6.18
CA ALA A 45 6.72 -14.64 -5.74
C ALA A 45 5.83 -15.37 -6.74
N ILE A 46 4.83 -14.68 -7.30
CA ILE A 46 3.91 -15.26 -8.30
C ILE A 46 4.64 -15.53 -9.60
N ALA A 47 5.46 -14.59 -10.08
CA ALA A 47 6.26 -14.77 -11.28
C ALA A 47 7.20 -16.00 -11.18
N LEU A 48 7.81 -16.22 -10.01
CA LEU A 48 8.62 -17.42 -9.75
C LEU A 48 7.80 -18.72 -9.78
N LEU A 49 6.59 -18.72 -9.24
CA LEU A 49 5.74 -19.92 -9.18
C LEU A 49 5.10 -20.25 -10.54
N ARG A 50 4.83 -19.24 -11.37
CA ARG A 50 4.18 -19.38 -12.68
C ARG A 50 5.17 -19.42 -13.86
N GLY A 51 6.42 -19.00 -13.66
CA GLY A 51 7.39 -18.84 -14.75
C GLY A 51 7.08 -17.66 -15.67
N GLU A 52 6.51 -16.60 -15.11
CA GLU A 52 6.14 -15.37 -15.83
C GLU A 52 7.27 -14.32 -15.74
N ASP A 53 7.15 -13.18 -16.45
CA ASP A 53 8.10 -12.06 -16.40
C ASP A 53 9.58 -12.43 -16.65
N GLY A 54 9.81 -13.45 -17.49
CA GLY A 54 11.16 -13.94 -17.82
C GLY A 54 11.83 -14.71 -16.67
N LYS A 55 11.07 -15.18 -15.69
CA LYS A 55 11.56 -16.02 -14.58
C LYS A 55 11.42 -17.51 -14.91
N VAL A 56 12.39 -18.30 -14.45
CA VAL A 56 12.28 -19.76 -14.49
C VAL A 56 11.21 -20.19 -13.50
N GLN A 57 10.30 -21.05 -13.94
CA GLN A 57 9.27 -21.60 -13.07
C GLN A 57 9.91 -22.45 -11.97
N ASN A 58 9.56 -22.17 -10.73
CA ASN A 58 9.99 -22.90 -9.55
C ASN A 58 8.77 -23.48 -8.85
N ASP A 59 8.78 -24.79 -8.61
CA ASP A 59 7.70 -25.44 -7.83
C ASP A 59 7.69 -24.99 -6.37
N THR A 60 8.82 -24.48 -5.86
CA THR A 60 9.01 -24.15 -4.45
C THR A 60 9.76 -22.83 -4.30
N ILE A 61 9.16 -21.92 -3.54
CA ILE A 61 9.76 -20.64 -3.15
C ILE A 61 9.92 -20.56 -1.63
N LYS A 62 10.90 -19.76 -1.18
CA LYS A 62 11.18 -19.52 0.23
C LYS A 62 11.06 -18.04 0.54
N ILE A 63 10.27 -17.68 1.53
CA ILE A 63 10.10 -16.30 2.00
C ILE A 63 10.75 -16.19 3.38
N SER A 64 11.83 -15.41 3.48
CA SER A 64 12.59 -15.22 4.72
C SER A 64 12.46 -13.79 5.24
N ALA A 65 12.33 -13.64 6.56
CA ALA A 65 12.28 -12.33 7.20
C ALA A 65 12.84 -12.35 8.63
N MET A 66 13.25 -11.17 9.09
CA MET A 66 13.81 -10.98 10.43
C MET A 66 13.16 -9.80 11.14
N GLY A 67 12.95 -9.94 12.45
CA GLY A 67 12.47 -8.87 13.33
C GLY A 67 11.20 -8.18 12.80
N ALA A 68 11.27 -6.86 12.60
CA ALA A 68 10.12 -6.06 12.16
C ALA A 68 9.54 -6.49 10.80
N ALA A 69 10.29 -7.21 9.95
CA ALA A 69 9.82 -7.67 8.64
C ALA A 69 8.97 -8.95 8.71
N ILE A 70 8.90 -9.63 9.87
CA ILE A 70 8.18 -10.92 10.01
C ILE A 70 6.71 -10.78 9.62
N HIS A 71 6.04 -9.71 10.08
CA HIS A 71 4.62 -9.50 9.75
C HIS A 71 4.40 -9.32 8.23
N ASN A 72 5.34 -8.67 7.53
CA ASN A 72 5.28 -8.53 6.08
C ASN A 72 5.41 -9.89 5.38
N ALA A 73 6.33 -10.76 5.82
CA ALA A 73 6.49 -12.08 5.22
C ALA A 73 5.24 -12.94 5.35
N VAL A 74 4.59 -12.92 6.52
CA VAL A 74 3.32 -13.62 6.73
C VAL A 74 2.24 -13.06 5.79
N ASN A 75 2.08 -11.74 5.72
CA ASN A 75 1.08 -11.13 4.83
C ASN A 75 1.32 -11.45 3.36
N ILE A 76 2.58 -11.42 2.91
CA ILE A 76 2.96 -11.78 1.55
C ILE A 76 2.59 -13.24 1.28
N ALA A 77 2.94 -14.17 2.17
CA ALA A 77 2.60 -15.58 2.02
C ALA A 77 1.08 -15.82 1.96
N GLU A 78 0.31 -15.15 2.83
CA GLU A 78 -1.16 -15.23 2.84
C GLU A 78 -1.78 -14.73 1.54
N ILE A 79 -1.26 -13.64 0.96
CA ILE A 79 -1.75 -13.13 -0.32
C ILE A 79 -1.37 -14.08 -1.47
N VAL A 80 -0.15 -14.61 -1.48
CA VAL A 80 0.31 -15.54 -2.53
C VAL A 80 -0.54 -16.82 -2.52
N LYS A 81 -0.83 -17.41 -1.35
CA LYS A 81 -1.72 -18.59 -1.24
C LYS A 81 -3.14 -18.34 -1.72
N ARG A 82 -3.61 -17.09 -1.68
CA ARG A 82 -4.93 -16.70 -2.20
C ARG A 82 -4.94 -16.43 -3.70
N ARG A 83 -3.78 -16.33 -4.34
CA ARG A 83 -3.63 -16.06 -5.79
C ARG A 83 -3.12 -17.27 -6.59
N VAL A 84 -2.53 -18.25 -5.91
CA VAL A 84 -2.00 -19.48 -6.52
C VAL A 84 -2.59 -20.68 -5.80
N VAL A 85 -3.36 -21.48 -6.53
CA VAL A 85 -4.00 -22.70 -6.02
C VAL A 85 -2.96 -23.76 -5.71
N GLY A 86 -3.24 -24.62 -4.71
CA GLY A 86 -2.46 -25.85 -4.50
C GLY A 86 -1.16 -25.68 -3.73
N LEU A 87 -0.92 -24.51 -3.12
CA LEU A 87 0.31 -24.26 -2.36
C LEU A 87 0.30 -24.95 -0.99
N HIS A 88 1.16 -25.95 -0.84
CA HIS A 88 1.58 -26.47 0.45
C HIS A 88 2.49 -25.46 1.15
N GLN A 89 2.37 -25.36 2.47
CA GLN A 89 3.21 -24.47 3.27
C GLN A 89 3.93 -25.25 4.37
N THR A 90 5.18 -24.87 4.64
CA THR A 90 5.83 -25.10 5.93
C THR A 90 6.35 -23.78 6.49
N THR A 91 6.34 -23.62 7.81
CA THR A 91 6.84 -22.43 8.49
C THR A 91 7.79 -22.81 9.60
N ASP A 92 9.01 -22.28 9.51
CA ASP A 92 10.05 -22.40 10.52
C ASP A 92 10.28 -21.06 11.20
N VAL A 93 10.34 -21.08 12.53
CA VAL A 93 10.68 -19.92 13.33
C VAL A 93 11.97 -20.22 14.06
N SER A 94 12.94 -19.32 13.96
CA SER A 94 14.20 -19.48 14.66
C SER A 94 14.68 -18.14 15.21
N SER A 95 15.92 -18.11 15.69
CA SER A 95 16.53 -16.89 16.17
C SER A 95 18.00 -16.86 15.77
N GLU A 96 18.41 -15.77 15.15
CA GLU A 96 19.78 -15.55 14.74
C GLU A 96 20.44 -14.53 15.68
N ILE A 97 21.72 -14.74 15.98
CA ILE A 97 22.53 -13.77 16.72
C ILE A 97 23.11 -12.79 15.69
N ILE A 98 22.83 -11.51 15.86
CA ILE A 98 23.40 -10.43 15.04
C ILE A 98 24.38 -9.63 15.90
N HIS A 99 25.58 -9.40 15.37
CA HIS A 99 26.60 -8.57 15.98
C HIS A 99 26.48 -7.14 15.42
N ASP A 100 26.10 -6.21 16.28
CA ASP A 100 26.10 -4.78 15.94
C ASP A 100 27.43 -4.17 16.39
N GLU A 101 28.11 -3.50 15.46
CA GLU A 101 29.38 -2.81 15.70
C GLU A 101 29.14 -1.33 16.03
N TYR A 102 29.89 -0.80 16.99
CA TYR A 102 29.80 0.58 17.47
C TYR A 102 31.18 1.21 17.52
N GLU A 103 31.34 2.35 16.85
CA GLU A 103 32.57 3.14 16.83
C GLU A 103 32.50 4.28 17.84
N ALA A 104 33.59 4.51 18.57
CA ALA A 104 33.69 5.63 19.51
C ALA A 104 33.77 6.96 18.75
N ILE A 105 32.97 7.94 19.17
CA ILE A 105 32.88 9.24 18.49
C ILE A 105 34.17 10.05 18.68
N ASP A 106 34.74 10.04 19.89
CA ASP A 106 35.92 10.84 20.23
C ASP A 106 37.25 10.17 19.83
N GLY A 107 37.22 8.95 19.28
CA GLY A 107 38.42 8.17 18.91
C GLY A 107 39.35 7.77 20.06
N LYS A 108 39.06 8.21 21.29
CA LYS A 108 39.83 7.91 22.51
C LYS A 108 39.38 6.62 23.22
N LYS A 109 38.19 6.12 22.87
CA LYS A 109 37.62 4.88 23.43
C LYS A 109 37.67 3.78 22.40
N GLU A 110 37.74 2.54 22.86
CA GLU A 110 37.72 1.36 22.00
C GLU A 110 36.34 1.13 21.39
N ASN A 111 36.31 0.58 20.17
CA ASN A 111 35.08 0.16 19.51
C ASN A 111 34.40 -0.97 20.28
N MET A 112 33.08 -0.99 20.27
CA MET A 112 32.28 -1.99 20.98
C MET A 112 31.51 -2.87 20.01
N LYS A 113 31.31 -4.14 20.38
CA LYS A 113 30.42 -5.07 19.70
C LYS A 113 29.31 -5.49 20.64
N VAL A 114 28.06 -5.39 20.19
CA VAL A 114 26.89 -5.80 20.95
C VAL A 114 26.21 -6.93 20.21
N GLU A 115 25.99 -8.04 20.89
CA GLU A 115 25.22 -9.16 20.36
C GLU A 115 23.75 -8.99 20.71
N ARG A 116 22.89 -9.15 19.71
CA ARG A 116 21.45 -9.24 19.92
C ARG A 116 20.87 -10.46 19.23
N LYS A 117 19.98 -11.14 19.93
CA LYS A 117 19.18 -12.23 19.38
C LYS A 117 17.99 -11.63 18.61
N VAL A 118 17.79 -12.09 17.37
CA VAL A 118 16.75 -11.60 16.47
C VAL A 118 15.93 -12.77 15.98
N SER A 119 14.61 -12.71 16.18
CA SER A 119 13.71 -13.72 15.64
C SER A 119 13.71 -13.70 14.12
N THR A 120 13.70 -14.88 13.51
CA THR A 120 13.62 -15.07 12.07
C THR A 120 12.48 -16.03 11.74
N ILE A 121 11.89 -15.84 10.56
CA ILE A 121 10.86 -16.71 10.01
C ILE A 121 11.27 -17.14 8.60
N LEU A 122 11.06 -18.41 8.28
CA LEU A 122 11.20 -18.98 6.96
C LEU A 122 9.89 -19.67 6.59
N ILE A 123 9.23 -19.18 5.54
CA ILE A 123 8.00 -19.76 5.00
C ILE A 123 8.35 -20.39 3.66
N THR A 124 8.14 -21.69 3.53
CA THR A 124 8.28 -22.40 2.25
C THR A 124 6.90 -22.57 1.66
N LEU A 125 6.70 -22.14 0.41
CA LEU A 125 5.48 -22.38 -0.37
C LEU A 125 5.82 -23.28 -1.55
N SER A 126 5.09 -24.37 -1.72
CA SER A 126 5.35 -25.37 -2.76
C SER A 126 4.09 -25.86 -3.45
N LEU A 127 4.12 -25.97 -4.77
CA LEU A 127 3.10 -26.67 -5.57
C LEU A 127 3.19 -28.20 -5.40
N LYS A 128 4.34 -28.70 -4.94
CA LYS A 128 4.55 -30.12 -4.64
C LYS A 128 4.20 -30.41 -3.18
N PRO A 129 3.75 -31.64 -2.85
CA PRO A 129 3.51 -32.03 -1.47
C PRO A 129 4.76 -31.85 -0.60
N LEU A 130 4.61 -31.13 0.51
CA LEU A 130 5.61 -31.04 1.58
C LEU A 130 5.36 -32.12 2.65
N ASP A 131 6.32 -32.31 3.55
CA ASP A 131 6.20 -33.25 4.66
C ASP A 131 5.05 -32.84 5.60
N ARG A 132 4.04 -33.70 5.68
CA ARG A 132 2.84 -33.50 6.53
C ARG A 132 3.12 -33.68 8.02
N ASN A 133 4.21 -34.35 8.37
CA ASN A 133 4.62 -34.56 9.77
C ASN A 133 5.42 -33.37 10.32
N HIS A 134 5.78 -32.41 9.46
CA HIS A 134 6.49 -31.22 9.87
C HIS A 134 5.62 -30.35 10.77
N VAL A 135 6.15 -29.90 11.92
CA VAL A 135 5.39 -29.14 12.93
C VAL A 135 4.75 -27.86 12.39
N GLY A 136 5.43 -27.20 11.44
CA GLY A 136 4.95 -25.99 10.77
C GLY A 136 4.17 -26.23 9.49
N TYR A 137 3.77 -27.46 9.18
CA TYR A 137 3.05 -27.79 7.93
C TYR A 137 1.62 -27.24 7.94
N GLN A 138 1.20 -26.72 6.78
CA GLN A 138 -0.17 -26.33 6.50
C GLN A 138 -0.58 -26.85 5.10
N PRO A 139 -1.77 -27.48 4.97
CA PRO A 139 -2.26 -27.94 3.67
C PRO A 139 -2.65 -26.76 2.76
N PRO A 140 -2.82 -27.00 1.44
CA PRO A 140 -3.28 -25.99 0.51
C PRO A 140 -4.67 -25.46 0.87
N LEU A 141 -4.90 -24.18 0.53
CA LEU A 141 -6.23 -23.58 0.67
C LEU A 141 -7.22 -24.24 -0.30
N PRO A 142 -8.50 -24.37 0.09
CA PRO A 142 -9.54 -24.84 -0.82
C PRO A 142 -9.70 -23.87 -1.99
N GLU A 143 -9.97 -24.39 -3.19
CA GLU A 143 -10.04 -23.59 -4.43
C GLU A 143 -11.04 -22.44 -4.35
N SER A 144 -12.15 -22.62 -3.61
CA SER A 144 -13.17 -21.58 -3.40
C SER A 144 -12.65 -20.32 -2.69
N GLU A 145 -11.55 -20.43 -1.94
CA GLU A 145 -10.93 -19.31 -1.23
C GLU A 145 -9.80 -18.64 -2.00
N VAL A 146 -9.35 -19.26 -3.10
CA VAL A 146 -8.32 -18.73 -3.98
C VAL A 146 -9.01 -17.85 -5.02
N LYS A 147 -8.75 -16.54 -4.94
CA LYS A 147 -9.22 -15.57 -5.92
C LYS A 147 -8.02 -15.15 -6.74
N GLU A 148 -8.00 -15.54 -8.01
CA GLU A 148 -7.15 -14.91 -9.01
C GLU A 148 -7.65 -13.48 -9.18
N GLN A 149 -7.16 -12.57 -8.35
CA GLN A 149 -7.47 -11.16 -8.48
C GLN A 149 -6.61 -10.63 -9.61
N ASP A 150 -7.22 -10.31 -10.74
CA ASP A 150 -6.59 -9.58 -11.84
C ASP A 150 -5.89 -8.33 -11.27
N ASP A 151 -4.64 -8.10 -11.68
CA ASP A 151 -3.96 -6.86 -11.34
C ASP A 151 -4.80 -5.68 -11.86
N PRO A 152 -5.08 -4.66 -11.03
CA PRO A 152 -5.76 -3.47 -11.53
C PRO A 152 -4.91 -2.86 -12.64
N GLU A 153 -5.54 -2.53 -13.77
CA GLU A 153 -4.87 -1.93 -14.93
C GLU A 153 -3.97 -0.77 -14.50
N PRO A 154 -2.79 -0.61 -15.11
CA PRO A 154 -1.86 0.46 -14.79
C PRO A 154 -2.44 1.82 -15.22
N GLY A 155 -3.31 2.38 -14.38
CA GLY A 155 -3.99 3.66 -14.63
C GLY A 155 -4.80 4.18 -13.44
N GLU A 156 -5.26 3.32 -12.52
CA GLU A 156 -6.23 3.74 -11.50
C GLU A 156 -5.65 4.13 -10.13
N SER A 157 -4.34 3.98 -9.91
CA SER A 157 -3.70 4.35 -8.63
C SER A 157 -2.72 5.52 -8.75
N ALA A 158 -3.10 6.56 -9.50
CA ALA A 158 -2.38 7.85 -9.55
C ALA A 158 -3.36 9.03 -9.44
N GLY A 159 -4.34 8.96 -8.54
CA GLY A 159 -5.44 9.92 -8.49
C GLY A 159 -5.71 10.58 -7.14
N GLU A 160 -4.94 10.35 -6.09
CA GLU A 160 -5.34 10.83 -4.75
C GLU A 160 -4.18 11.37 -3.91
N ASN A 161 -3.41 12.31 -4.46
CA ASN A 161 -2.78 13.37 -3.63
C ASN A 161 -2.16 14.52 -4.44
N ARG A 162 -2.97 15.33 -5.16
CA ARG A 162 -2.52 16.64 -5.66
C ARG A 162 -3.61 17.71 -5.58
N ASN A 163 -4.17 17.91 -4.39
CA ASN A 163 -4.78 19.21 -4.07
C ASN A 163 -3.69 20.16 -3.58
N ARG A 164 -2.84 20.61 -4.51
CA ARG A 164 -1.97 21.78 -4.33
C ARG A 164 -2.30 22.71 -5.50
N GLY A 165 -3.01 23.79 -5.19
CA GLY A 165 -3.52 24.72 -6.18
C GLY A 165 -2.40 25.41 -6.96
N GLU A 166 -2.59 25.50 -8.27
CA GLU A 166 -1.93 26.45 -9.16
C GLU A 166 -2.88 26.63 -10.35
N ARG A 167 -3.61 27.75 -10.38
CA ARG A 167 -3.29 28.96 -11.12
C ARG A 167 -3.62 28.76 -12.61
N GLY A 168 -4.74 29.34 -13.01
CA GLY A 168 -5.29 29.19 -14.35
C GLY A 168 -4.40 29.78 -15.44
N GLU A 169 -4.48 29.16 -16.61
CA GLU A 169 -4.11 29.74 -17.88
C GLU A 169 -5.29 29.56 -18.84
N ARG A 170 -5.80 30.71 -19.30
CA ARG A 170 -6.84 30.86 -20.31
C ARG A 170 -6.18 30.90 -21.68
N THR A 171 -6.66 30.10 -22.63
CA THR A 171 -6.71 30.31 -24.10
C THR A 171 -7.07 28.94 -24.72
N ASP A 172 -8.01 28.69 -25.62
CA ASP A 172 -8.90 29.47 -26.47
C ASP A 172 -10.16 28.61 -26.72
N ARG A 173 -11.35 29.12 -26.43
CA ARG A 173 -12.61 28.58 -27.00
C ARG A 173 -13.20 29.63 -27.91
N GLY A 174 -13.03 29.43 -29.21
CA GLY A 174 -13.75 30.14 -30.26
C GLY A 174 -15.26 29.94 -30.09
N GLY A 175 -15.92 30.97 -29.58
CA GLY A 175 -17.37 31.05 -29.49
C GLY A 175 -17.97 31.65 -30.76
N ARG A 176 -18.70 30.83 -31.53
CA ARG A 176 -19.66 31.29 -32.54
C ARG A 176 -20.97 31.68 -31.84
N GLY A 177 -21.28 32.97 -31.92
CA GLY A 177 -22.61 33.45 -32.31
C GLY A 177 -23.72 33.45 -31.26
N GLY A 178 -24.35 34.62 -31.10
CA GLY A 178 -25.70 34.72 -30.55
C GLY A 178 -25.93 35.94 -29.68
N GLY A 179 -25.91 37.13 -30.30
CA GLY A 179 -26.24 38.38 -29.60
C GLY A 179 -27.72 38.47 -29.22
N ARG A 180 -27.98 39.15 -28.10
CA ARG A 180 -29.18 39.94 -27.82
C ARG A 180 -28.77 41.06 -26.87
N GLY A 181 -28.79 42.28 -27.37
CA GLY A 181 -28.61 43.48 -26.57
C GLY A 181 -29.77 43.71 -25.62
N ASN A 182 -29.55 44.49 -24.57
CA ASN A 182 -30.09 45.84 -24.54
C ASN A 182 -29.70 46.57 -23.23
N ASN A 183 -29.44 47.84 -23.44
CA ASN A 183 -29.73 48.97 -22.56
C ASN A 183 -28.74 49.35 -21.45
N SER A 184 -28.13 50.49 -21.71
CA SER A 184 -28.09 51.68 -20.86
C SER A 184 -27.51 51.56 -19.45
N GLY A 185 -26.35 52.22 -19.32
CA GLY A 185 -26.36 53.46 -18.56
C GLY A 185 -25.56 53.41 -17.25
N GLY A 186 -24.68 54.40 -17.10
CA GLY A 186 -24.43 54.98 -15.78
C GLY A 186 -23.03 54.79 -15.21
N ARG A 187 -22.14 55.70 -15.63
CA ARG A 187 -21.13 56.40 -14.80
C ARG A 187 -21.21 56.17 -13.28
N GLY A 188 -20.04 55.99 -12.64
CA GLY A 188 -19.92 56.30 -11.21
C GLY A 188 -18.61 55.89 -10.54
N ARG A 189 -17.64 56.81 -10.50
CA ARG A 189 -16.52 56.78 -9.55
C ARG A 189 -17.06 56.98 -8.11
N GLY A 190 -16.48 56.32 -7.11
CA GLY A 190 -16.80 56.59 -5.70
C GLY A 190 -15.80 55.96 -4.72
N TYR A 191 -15.06 56.82 -4.04
CA TYR A 191 -14.12 56.55 -2.96
C TYR A 191 -14.81 56.19 -1.63
N SER A 192 -14.06 55.49 -0.77
CA SER A 192 -14.00 55.68 0.69
C SER A 192 -15.10 55.16 1.65
N ARG A 193 -14.58 54.53 2.71
CA ARG A 193 -14.98 54.58 4.13
C ARG A 193 -16.27 53.89 4.59
N GLY A 194 -16.06 52.97 5.53
CA GLY A 194 -16.78 52.98 6.81
C GLY A 194 -17.75 51.82 7.01
N GLY A 195 -17.69 51.19 8.17
CA GLY A 195 -18.77 50.31 8.64
C GLY A 195 -18.36 49.20 9.60
N GLN A 196 -18.00 49.56 10.83
CA GLN A 196 -17.96 48.67 11.98
C GLN A 196 -19.37 48.21 12.41
N ARG A 197 -19.39 47.10 13.18
CA ARG A 197 -20.51 46.53 13.97
C ARG A 197 -21.46 45.66 13.15
N GLY A 198 -21.55 44.37 13.44
CA GLY A 198 -22.13 43.82 14.67
C GLY A 198 -23.53 43.37 14.28
N GLY A 199 -23.87 42.09 14.26
CA GLY A 199 -23.96 41.21 15.41
C GLY A 199 -25.35 40.56 15.35
N SER A 200 -25.44 39.38 15.96
CA SER A 200 -26.67 38.77 16.45
C SER A 200 -27.59 38.02 15.47
N ASN A 201 -27.55 36.70 15.66
CA ASN A 201 -28.69 35.83 15.96
C ASN A 201 -29.54 35.26 14.82
N ILE A 202 -30.16 34.14 15.20
CA ILE A 202 -31.18 33.33 14.52
C ILE A 202 -30.50 32.22 13.70
N GLY A 203 -30.29 30.99 14.20
CA GLY A 203 -31.18 30.20 15.05
C GLY A 203 -32.30 29.63 14.19
N ALA A 204 -32.17 28.38 13.72
CA ALA A 204 -33.29 27.45 13.53
C ALA A 204 -32.81 26.16 12.83
N SER A 205 -32.82 25.09 13.61
CA SER A 205 -33.19 23.76 13.16
C SER A 205 -34.43 23.78 12.25
N ARG A 206 -34.42 22.99 11.16
CA ARG A 206 -35.42 21.92 10.89
C ARG A 206 -35.35 21.42 9.45
N SER A 207 -35.17 20.10 9.34
CA SER A 207 -35.92 19.18 8.48
C SER A 207 -36.58 19.74 7.21
N GLY A 208 -36.25 19.17 6.05
CA GLY A 208 -36.97 19.44 4.81
C GLY A 208 -36.70 18.42 3.72
N ARG A 209 -37.30 17.24 3.87
CA ARG A 209 -37.44 16.21 2.83
C ARG A 209 -38.37 16.75 1.72
N GLY A 210 -37.92 16.73 0.48
CA GLY A 210 -38.73 16.96 -0.72
C GLY A 210 -37.83 16.79 -1.96
N GLY A 211 -37.95 15.78 -2.81
CA GLY A 211 -39.17 15.12 -3.27
C GLY A 211 -39.78 15.95 -4.40
N ASN A 212 -39.22 15.85 -5.61
CA ASN A 212 -39.86 16.38 -6.82
C ASN A 212 -39.67 15.38 -7.96
N GLY A 213 -40.78 14.77 -8.36
CA GLY A 213 -40.89 13.89 -9.52
C GLY A 213 -41.19 14.67 -10.80
N ARG A 214 -40.82 14.03 -11.92
CA ARG A 214 -41.38 14.14 -13.28
C ARG A 214 -41.07 12.77 -13.90
N GLY A 215 -42.00 11.91 -14.32
CA GLY A 215 -43.25 12.14 -15.03
C GLY A 215 -43.02 11.77 -16.51
N GLY A 216 -43.55 10.63 -16.98
CA GLY A 216 -43.64 10.35 -18.42
C GLY A 216 -43.82 8.89 -18.86
N SER A 217 -44.97 8.61 -19.49
CA SER A 217 -45.28 7.57 -20.50
C SER A 217 -45.62 6.15 -20.01
N ARG A 218 -46.91 5.75 -19.99
CA ARG A 218 -47.83 5.34 -21.10
C ARG A 218 -47.70 3.85 -21.44
N GLY A 219 -48.79 3.11 -21.22
CA GLY A 219 -49.15 1.94 -22.04
C GLY A 219 -49.68 0.73 -21.26
N GLY A 220 -50.93 0.34 -21.52
CA GLY A 220 -51.37 -1.06 -21.43
C GLY A 220 -52.55 -1.36 -20.50
N SER A 221 -53.74 -1.47 -21.09
CA SER A 221 -55.02 -1.96 -20.55
C SER A 221 -54.89 -3.22 -19.68
N ARG A 222 -55.47 -3.25 -18.47
CA ARG A 222 -56.81 -3.78 -18.13
C ARG A 222 -57.17 -5.11 -18.82
N ASN A 223 -57.26 -6.16 -18.01
CA ASN A 223 -58.45 -6.99 -17.93
C ASN A 223 -58.70 -7.35 -16.46
N ASP A 224 -59.90 -7.03 -15.99
CA ASP A 224 -60.48 -7.44 -14.72
C ASP A 224 -60.87 -8.92 -14.75
N ALA A 225 -60.89 -9.57 -13.59
CA ALA A 225 -62.12 -10.07 -12.95
C ALA A 225 -61.82 -11.22 -11.97
N ALA A 226 -61.91 -10.93 -10.67
CA ALA A 226 -62.84 -11.56 -9.71
C ALA A 226 -62.70 -10.83 -8.36
#